data_AF-A0A4T0PZG1-F1
#
_entry.id   AF-A0A4T0PZG1-F1
#
_cell.length_a   1.000
_cell.length_b   1.000
_cell.length_c   1.000
_cell.angle_alpha   90.00
_cell.angle_beta   90.00
_cell.angle_gamma   90.00
#
_symmetry.space_group_name_H-M   'P 1'
#
loop_
_entity.id
_entity.type
_entity.pdbx_description
1 polymer ?
#
loop_
_entity_poly.entity_id
_entity_poly.type
_entity_poly.pdbx_seq_one_letter_code
_entity_poly.pdbx_strand_id
1 'polypeptide(L)'
;MNVYEELRNRITNKSPWDTEVTFLRQSLRKRLQSDLLMGSDNDVSANLHNIWHETTHNLIIEYRRRLKNIDSSSKPNKVWLERRRVLQNFIDFMKKDEVFYRSIIARTITLFGLDEYTHLLAQIEPNKNVVNSDDTSSDDGRADVSLDYSNQVAEEGTFDKNTRVYIIYRCLIFLGDIARYKELYNQEGGRPKAGVQYEQNSRHRQYANALLCYELAQSVMPSEGMHFNSLATLASYRDDFIAVVYNYYRGLTLSSPQHSKWQQLARNNLKQVLTKVLDEENNVNDDLRIFTVQLLKIHGMLFLNRTDYQTVSKLINSSLRQFQKLLDSGTLRNDVILKIVTINISLHYHLRVYRDIESIPNKMSLENRRNTAHKYLIRVVTILMKHVRASLAEVELEESAQDDIKLASLLTTSMRRCLPTLRLFMHWLTSNIDHHNKIKASSKSNSIPQFWEEFEQFKQALSSSFENLKIDRCEYSLEEDEEFQQFNPIKRCPMRGMSKMESNELRRQRHPNDEQLERGIIIIRLGTKL
;
A
#
# COMPACT_ATOMS: atom_id res chain seq x y z
N MET A 1 14.32 -38.68 -8.21
CA MET A 1 13.49 -37.50 -8.50
C MET A 1 13.55 -36.60 -7.27
N ASN A 2 13.81 -35.31 -7.43
CA ASN A 2 13.88 -34.40 -6.28
C ASN A 2 12.50 -34.36 -5.60
N VAL A 3 12.42 -34.34 -4.26
CA VAL A 3 11.13 -34.31 -3.52
C VAL A 3 10.22 -33.17 -4.00
N TYR A 4 10.80 -32.04 -4.42
CA TYR A 4 10.09 -30.93 -5.05
C TYR A 4 9.43 -31.31 -6.39
N GLU A 5 10.18 -31.97 -7.28
CA GLU A 5 9.68 -32.43 -8.58
C GLU A 5 8.61 -33.50 -8.42
N GLU A 6 8.82 -34.42 -7.47
CA GLU A 6 7.85 -35.46 -7.15
C GLU A 6 6.53 -34.87 -6.66
N LEU A 7 6.57 -33.90 -5.75
CA LEU A 7 5.37 -33.22 -5.27
C LEU A 7 4.66 -32.48 -6.42
N ARG A 8 5.40 -31.73 -7.25
CA ARG A 8 4.83 -31.03 -8.41
C ARG A 8 4.17 -32.00 -9.39
N ASN A 9 4.84 -33.12 -9.72
CA ASN A 9 4.31 -34.15 -10.60
C ASN A 9 3.07 -34.84 -10.02
N ARG A 10 3.00 -35.05 -8.71
CA ARG A 10 1.80 -35.64 -8.09
C ARG A 10 0.64 -34.65 -8.02
N ILE A 11 0.89 -33.36 -7.77
CA ILE A 11 -0.16 -32.32 -7.77
C ILE A 11 -0.86 -32.19 -9.13
N THR A 12 -0.11 -32.33 -10.23
CA THR A 12 -0.69 -32.23 -11.59
C THR A 12 -1.50 -33.47 -11.98
N ASN A 13 -1.06 -34.66 -11.55
CA ASN A 13 -1.66 -35.94 -11.94
C ASN A 13 -2.76 -36.44 -10.98
N LYS A 14 -2.65 -36.13 -9.68
CA LYS A 14 -3.61 -36.53 -8.64
C LYS A 14 -4.37 -35.33 -8.09
N SER A 15 -5.43 -35.57 -7.30
CA SER A 15 -6.12 -34.48 -6.62
C SER A 15 -5.24 -33.83 -5.55
N PRO A 16 -5.32 -32.50 -5.33
CA PRO A 16 -4.56 -31.84 -4.26
C PRO A 16 -4.80 -32.37 -2.84
N TRP A 17 -5.95 -33.01 -2.60
CA TRP A 17 -6.33 -33.64 -1.33
C TRP A 17 -6.07 -35.16 -1.30
N ASP A 18 -5.34 -35.70 -2.28
CA ASP A 18 -4.90 -37.09 -2.28
C ASP A 18 -3.99 -37.37 -1.07
N THR A 19 -4.09 -38.56 -0.50
CA THR A 19 -3.34 -38.96 0.71
C THR A 19 -1.83 -38.91 0.51
N GLU A 20 -1.33 -39.25 -0.68
CA GLU A 20 0.10 -39.20 -0.95
C GLU A 20 0.58 -37.77 -1.15
N VAL A 21 -0.21 -36.94 -1.83
CA VAL A 21 0.10 -35.51 -2.02
C VAL A 21 0.15 -34.79 -0.68
N THR A 22 -0.83 -35.07 0.19
CA THR A 22 -0.90 -34.48 1.53
C THR A 22 0.25 -34.93 2.42
N PHE A 23 0.61 -36.23 2.38
CA PHE A 23 1.76 -36.76 3.12
C PHE A 23 3.09 -36.14 2.66
N LEU A 24 3.39 -36.17 1.36
CA LEU A 24 4.63 -35.59 0.82
C LEU A 24 4.75 -34.10 1.14
N ARG A 25 3.65 -33.37 1.02
CA ARG A 25 3.58 -31.95 1.37
C ARG A 25 3.85 -31.70 2.85
N GLN A 26 3.27 -32.49 3.74
CA GLN A 26 3.51 -32.37 5.19
C GLN A 26 4.97 -32.66 5.53
N SER A 27 5.55 -33.73 4.99
CA SER A 27 6.96 -34.08 5.19
C SER A 27 7.90 -32.98 4.69
N LEU A 28 7.62 -32.42 3.50
CA LEU A 28 8.40 -31.31 2.95
C LEU A 28 8.28 -30.04 3.81
N ARG A 29 7.07 -29.74 4.32
CA ARG A 29 6.83 -28.60 5.22
C ARG A 29 7.61 -28.70 6.52
N LYS A 30 7.61 -29.87 7.16
CA LYS A 30 8.36 -30.08 8.41
C LYS A 30 9.85 -29.80 8.22
N ARG A 31 10.43 -30.35 7.14
CA ARG A 31 11.84 -30.09 6.78
C ARG A 31 12.09 -28.60 6.53
N LEU A 32 11.32 -27.97 5.63
CA LEU A 32 11.49 -26.56 5.29
C LEU A 32 11.28 -25.62 6.49
N GLN A 33 10.38 -25.97 7.41
CA GLN A 33 10.16 -25.21 8.63
C GLN A 33 11.36 -25.34 9.58
N SER A 34 11.91 -26.56 9.75
CA SER A 34 13.13 -26.77 10.52
C SER A 34 14.30 -25.98 9.92
N ASP A 35 14.50 -26.06 8.61
CA ASP A 35 15.56 -25.33 7.90
C ASP A 35 15.36 -23.81 8.00
N LEU A 36 14.11 -23.34 8.05
CA LEU A 36 13.78 -21.92 8.19
C LEU A 36 14.09 -21.38 9.59
N LEU A 37 13.80 -22.15 10.64
CA LEU A 37 13.96 -21.74 12.03
C LEU A 37 15.37 -22.02 12.57
N MET A 38 16.00 -23.12 12.17
CA MET A 38 17.31 -23.53 12.69
C MET A 38 18.46 -23.35 11.70
N GLY A 39 18.16 -23.04 10.44
CA GLY A 39 19.17 -22.86 9.40
C GLY A 39 19.84 -21.49 9.41
N SER A 40 20.81 -21.37 8.49
CA SER A 40 21.57 -20.15 8.25
C SER A 40 20.68 -18.99 7.80
N ASP A 41 21.03 -17.77 8.22
CA ASP A 41 20.35 -16.54 7.79
C ASP A 41 20.33 -16.38 6.26
N ASN A 42 21.39 -16.84 5.58
CA ASN A 42 21.51 -16.77 4.12
C ASN A 42 20.43 -17.58 3.39
N ASP A 43 19.94 -18.66 4.01
CA ASP A 43 18.98 -19.58 3.39
C ASP A 43 17.52 -19.19 3.66
N VAL A 44 17.27 -18.27 4.60
CA VAL A 44 15.92 -17.88 5.03
C VAL A 44 15.04 -17.43 3.86
N SER A 45 15.58 -16.60 2.96
CA SER A 45 14.82 -16.11 1.80
C SER A 45 14.44 -17.23 0.83
N ALA A 46 15.36 -18.18 0.59
CA ALA A 46 15.14 -19.34 -0.27
C ALA A 46 14.14 -20.32 0.37
N ASN A 47 14.26 -20.59 1.67
CA ASN A 47 13.34 -21.45 2.43
C ASN A 47 11.93 -20.85 2.45
N LEU A 48 11.79 -19.54 2.65
CA LEU A 48 10.49 -18.83 2.55
C LEU A 48 9.90 -18.89 1.15
N HIS A 49 10.74 -18.80 0.11
CA HIS A 49 10.29 -19.00 -1.27
C HIS A 49 9.75 -20.42 -1.47
N ASN A 50 10.53 -21.43 -1.10
CA ASN A 50 10.18 -22.84 -1.30
C ASN A 50 8.94 -23.24 -0.48
N ILE A 51 8.86 -22.83 0.78
CA ILE A 51 7.73 -23.19 1.65
C ILE A 51 6.41 -22.61 1.12
N TRP A 52 6.43 -21.40 0.54
CA TRP A 52 5.27 -20.82 -0.11
C TRP A 52 4.98 -21.44 -1.47
N HIS A 53 5.93 -21.43 -2.39
CA HIS A 53 5.70 -21.83 -3.77
C HIS A 53 5.36 -23.32 -3.87
N GLU A 54 6.14 -24.18 -3.22
CA GLU A 54 6.04 -25.63 -3.39
C GLU A 54 4.89 -26.22 -2.59
N THR A 55 4.65 -25.71 -1.38
CA THR A 55 3.70 -26.34 -0.46
C THR A 55 2.34 -25.63 -0.41
N THR A 56 2.22 -24.43 -0.98
CA THR A 56 1.00 -23.61 -0.86
C THR A 56 0.53 -23.10 -2.22
N HIS A 57 1.31 -22.22 -2.86
CA HIS A 57 0.88 -21.50 -4.06
C HIS A 57 0.63 -22.42 -5.27
N ASN A 58 1.45 -23.45 -5.48
CA ASN A 58 1.23 -24.42 -6.54
C ASN A 58 -0.09 -25.19 -6.36
N LEU A 59 -0.44 -25.55 -5.11
CA LEU A 59 -1.74 -26.17 -4.82
C LEU A 59 -2.90 -25.19 -5.04
N ILE A 60 -2.75 -23.91 -4.65
CA ILE A 60 -3.73 -22.86 -4.95
C ILE A 60 -3.97 -22.77 -6.46
N ILE A 61 -2.91 -22.72 -7.28
CA ILE A 61 -3.02 -22.69 -8.74
C ILE A 61 -3.80 -23.91 -9.25
N GLU A 62 -3.48 -25.09 -8.74
CA GLU A 62 -4.12 -26.34 -9.16
C GLU A 62 -5.61 -26.38 -8.79
N TYR A 63 -5.98 -25.99 -7.56
CA TYR A 63 -7.39 -25.83 -7.17
C TYR A 63 -8.13 -24.88 -8.09
N ARG A 64 -7.53 -23.72 -8.40
CA ARG A 64 -8.11 -22.72 -9.31
C ARG A 64 -8.28 -23.26 -10.72
N ARG A 65 -7.30 -24.02 -11.23
CA ARG A 65 -7.35 -24.67 -12.54
C ARG A 65 -8.51 -25.67 -12.60
N ARG A 66 -8.65 -26.52 -11.60
CA ARG A 66 -9.76 -27.50 -11.50
C ARG A 66 -11.12 -26.81 -11.47
N LEU A 67 -11.29 -25.79 -10.62
CA LEU A 67 -12.54 -25.03 -10.56
C LEU A 67 -12.87 -24.38 -11.91
N LYS A 68 -11.89 -23.77 -12.59
CA LYS A 68 -12.11 -23.20 -13.93
C LYS A 68 -12.53 -24.25 -14.95
N ASN A 69 -11.93 -25.44 -14.92
CA ASN A 69 -12.28 -26.53 -15.83
C ASN A 69 -13.71 -27.05 -15.58
N ILE A 70 -14.11 -27.17 -14.31
CA ILE A 70 -15.46 -27.57 -13.92
C ILE A 70 -16.48 -26.50 -14.35
N ASP A 71 -16.19 -25.22 -14.11
CA ASP A 71 -17.04 -24.08 -14.52
C ASP A 71 -17.22 -23.99 -16.05
N SER A 72 -16.31 -24.59 -16.84
CA SER A 72 -16.38 -24.58 -18.31
C SER A 72 -17.14 -25.78 -18.90
N SER A 73 -17.63 -26.71 -18.07
CA SER A 73 -18.26 -27.96 -18.51
C SER A 73 -19.76 -27.82 -18.78
N SER A 74 -20.26 -28.47 -19.83
CA SER A 74 -21.64 -28.33 -20.33
C SER A 74 -22.71 -29.12 -19.55
N LYS A 75 -22.37 -29.83 -18.46
CA LYS A 75 -23.30 -30.73 -17.73
C LYS A 75 -23.69 -30.18 -16.34
N PRO A 76 -24.83 -29.48 -16.18
CA PRO A 76 -25.11 -28.64 -15.02
C PRO A 76 -25.15 -29.37 -13.65
N ASN A 77 -25.80 -30.54 -13.55
CA ASN A 77 -26.00 -31.21 -12.25
C ASN A 77 -24.75 -31.90 -11.69
N LYS A 78 -23.92 -32.52 -12.54
CA LYS A 78 -22.63 -33.10 -12.12
C LYS A 78 -21.60 -32.01 -11.78
N VAL A 79 -21.65 -30.90 -12.51
CA VAL A 79 -20.79 -29.73 -12.31
C VAL A 79 -20.98 -29.12 -10.92
N TRP A 80 -22.23 -28.99 -10.44
CA TRP A 80 -22.48 -28.38 -9.13
C TRP A 80 -21.88 -29.20 -7.97
N LEU A 81 -22.13 -30.51 -7.91
CA LEU A 81 -21.63 -31.38 -6.84
C LEU A 81 -20.09 -31.43 -6.82
N GLU A 82 -19.48 -31.61 -7.99
CA GLU A 82 -18.02 -31.67 -8.12
C GLU A 82 -17.39 -30.33 -7.75
N ARG A 83 -17.95 -29.22 -8.24
CA ARG A 83 -17.52 -27.87 -7.88
C ARG A 83 -17.60 -27.62 -6.37
N ARG A 84 -18.72 -27.98 -5.73
CA ARG A 84 -18.91 -27.85 -4.28
C ARG A 84 -17.85 -28.64 -3.51
N ARG A 85 -17.57 -29.88 -3.93
CA ARG A 85 -16.53 -30.73 -3.32
C ARG A 85 -15.13 -30.12 -3.45
N VAL A 86 -14.75 -29.68 -4.65
CA VAL A 86 -13.43 -29.05 -4.88
C VAL A 86 -13.30 -27.75 -4.08
N LEU A 87 -14.36 -26.95 -4.05
CA LEU A 87 -14.39 -25.69 -3.30
C LEU A 87 -14.26 -25.91 -1.79
N GLN A 88 -14.96 -26.91 -1.24
CA GLN A 88 -14.88 -27.26 0.17
C GLN A 88 -13.44 -27.67 0.54
N ASN A 89 -12.84 -28.58 -0.23
CA ASN A 89 -11.45 -28.99 -0.03
C ASN A 89 -10.48 -27.80 -0.15
N PHE A 90 -10.75 -26.87 -1.06
CA PHE A 90 -9.91 -25.68 -1.23
C PHE A 90 -10.00 -24.74 -0.02
N ILE A 91 -11.20 -24.51 0.50
CA ILE A 91 -11.41 -23.71 1.71
C ILE A 91 -10.72 -24.36 2.91
N ASP A 92 -10.86 -25.68 3.09
CA ASP A 92 -10.25 -26.39 4.21
C ASP A 92 -8.72 -26.44 4.10
N PHE A 93 -8.19 -26.56 2.89
CA PHE A 93 -6.77 -26.37 2.59
C PHE A 93 -6.28 -24.98 3.03
N MET A 94 -7.01 -23.91 2.67
CA MET A 94 -6.61 -22.54 3.01
C MET A 94 -6.69 -22.27 4.52
N LYS A 95 -7.67 -22.84 5.23
CA LYS A 95 -7.76 -22.77 6.70
C LYS A 95 -6.55 -23.44 7.37
N LYS A 96 -6.16 -24.63 6.91
CA LYS A 96 -4.98 -25.34 7.43
C LYS A 96 -3.69 -24.54 7.18
N ASP A 97 -3.60 -23.87 6.05
CA ASP A 97 -2.41 -23.05 5.71
C ASP A 97 -2.34 -21.75 6.49
N GLU A 98 -3.48 -21.14 6.76
CA GLU A 98 -3.58 -20.00 7.65
C GLU A 98 -3.04 -20.34 9.06
N VAL A 99 -3.45 -21.48 9.63
CA VAL A 99 -2.91 -21.97 10.92
C VAL A 99 -1.41 -22.23 10.84
N PHE A 100 -0.94 -22.83 9.75
CA PHE A 100 0.47 -23.13 9.55
C PHE A 100 1.35 -21.87 9.58
N TYR A 101 1.03 -20.84 8.79
CA TYR A 101 1.84 -19.61 8.76
C TYR A 101 1.74 -18.80 10.05
N ARG A 102 0.59 -18.80 10.74
CA ARG A 102 0.48 -18.23 12.09
C ARG A 102 1.41 -18.92 13.08
N SER A 103 1.49 -20.25 13.02
CA SER A 103 2.39 -21.02 13.88
C SER A 103 3.86 -20.71 13.62
N ILE A 104 4.24 -20.41 12.37
CA ILE A 104 5.60 -19.96 12.05
C ILE A 104 5.86 -18.60 12.70
N ILE A 105 4.94 -17.64 12.59
CA ILE A 105 5.09 -16.33 13.25
C ILE A 105 5.27 -16.50 14.76
N ALA A 106 4.39 -17.26 15.42
CA ALA A 106 4.45 -17.47 16.87
C ALA A 106 5.78 -18.14 17.31
N ARG A 107 6.23 -19.15 16.56
CA ARG A 107 7.51 -19.82 16.82
C ARG A 107 8.70 -18.90 16.60
N THR A 108 8.70 -18.09 15.54
CA THR A 108 9.76 -17.11 15.29
C THR A 108 9.81 -16.07 16.41
N ILE A 109 8.67 -15.60 16.90
CA ILE A 109 8.63 -14.64 18.02
C ILE A 109 9.25 -15.25 19.27
N THR A 110 8.81 -16.45 19.63
CA THR A 110 9.23 -17.14 20.86
C THR A 110 10.70 -17.56 20.81
N LEU A 111 11.13 -18.21 19.72
CA LEU A 111 12.48 -18.78 19.57
C LEU A 111 13.56 -17.70 19.54
N PHE A 112 13.27 -16.52 19.01
CA PHE A 112 14.26 -15.45 18.81
C PHE A 112 14.07 -14.23 19.72
N GLY A 113 13.22 -14.33 20.76
CA GLY A 113 12.99 -13.26 21.73
C GLY A 113 12.51 -11.95 21.10
N LEU A 114 11.53 -12.03 20.18
CA LEU A 114 10.99 -10.89 19.43
C LEU A 114 9.66 -10.41 20.02
N ASP A 115 9.61 -10.25 21.35
CA ASP A 115 8.39 -10.00 22.13
C ASP A 115 7.63 -8.76 21.67
N GLU A 116 8.33 -7.76 21.12
CA GLU A 116 7.73 -6.55 20.56
C GLU A 116 6.74 -6.83 19.43
N TYR A 117 6.82 -8.00 18.78
CA TYR A 117 5.91 -8.43 17.70
C TYR A 117 4.77 -9.35 18.18
N THR A 118 4.68 -9.69 19.46
CA THR A 118 3.62 -10.56 20.02
C THR A 118 2.21 -10.02 19.75
N HIS A 119 2.06 -8.70 19.76
CA HIS A 119 0.80 -8.00 19.47
C HIS A 119 0.22 -8.33 18.07
N LEU A 120 1.05 -8.80 17.13
CA LEU A 120 0.59 -9.21 15.80
C LEU A 120 -0.32 -10.42 15.85
N LEU A 121 -0.05 -11.39 16.74
CA LEU A 121 -0.82 -12.63 16.87
C LEU A 121 -2.26 -12.35 17.28
N ALA A 122 -2.45 -11.42 18.23
CA ALA A 122 -3.77 -10.99 18.68
C ALA A 122 -4.57 -10.30 17.56
N GLN A 123 -3.91 -9.52 16.70
CA GLN A 123 -4.59 -8.82 15.60
C GLN A 123 -5.00 -9.75 14.46
N ILE A 124 -4.16 -10.73 14.11
CA ILE A 124 -4.51 -11.70 13.07
C ILE A 124 -5.53 -12.72 13.61
N GLU A 125 -5.62 -12.98 14.92
CA GLU A 125 -6.58 -13.91 15.55
C GLU A 125 -7.38 -13.31 16.73
N PRO A 126 -8.25 -12.32 16.50
CA PRO A 126 -8.96 -11.64 17.59
C PRO A 126 -9.89 -12.56 18.40
N ASN A 127 -10.28 -13.72 17.85
CA ASN A 127 -11.19 -14.67 18.49
C ASN A 127 -10.49 -15.75 19.34
N LYS A 128 -9.16 -15.72 19.47
CA LYS A 128 -8.43 -16.47 20.50
C LYS A 128 -7.99 -15.50 21.58
N ASN A 129 -8.94 -15.05 22.41
CA ASN A 129 -8.59 -14.60 23.74
C ASN A 129 -7.76 -15.70 24.40
N VAL A 130 -6.66 -15.30 25.03
CA VAL A 130 -5.70 -16.12 25.77
C VAL A 130 -6.39 -17.30 26.45
N VAL A 131 -6.33 -18.46 25.81
CA VAL A 131 -6.58 -19.73 26.49
C VAL A 131 -5.24 -20.04 27.15
N ASN A 132 -5.23 -19.92 28.48
CA ASN A 132 -4.22 -20.57 29.30
C ASN A 132 -3.94 -21.96 28.73
N SER A 133 -2.66 -22.34 28.67
CA SER A 133 -2.27 -23.74 28.56
C SER A 133 -3.15 -24.57 29.48
N ASP A 134 -3.67 -25.68 28.95
CA ASP A 134 -4.57 -26.65 29.58
C ASP A 134 -6.04 -26.51 29.13
N ASP A 135 -6.29 -26.86 27.87
CA ASP A 135 -7.36 -27.82 27.51
C ASP A 135 -7.43 -28.01 25.99
N THR A 136 -6.78 -29.07 25.49
CA THR A 136 -7.00 -29.61 24.14
C THR A 136 -7.38 -31.09 24.23
N SER A 137 -8.59 -31.37 24.69
CA SER A 137 -9.27 -32.63 24.41
C SER A 137 -10.41 -32.41 23.42
N SER A 138 -10.07 -32.30 22.15
CA SER A 138 -10.99 -32.61 21.05
C SER A 138 -10.21 -33.27 19.91
N ASP A 139 -10.52 -34.55 19.77
CA ASP A 139 -9.97 -35.59 18.92
C ASP A 139 -10.17 -35.30 17.42
N ASP A 140 -9.21 -34.63 16.75
CA ASP A 140 -8.87 -34.82 15.31
C ASP A 140 -7.60 -34.08 14.86
N GLY A 141 -6.61 -33.96 15.75
CA GLY A 141 -5.37 -33.27 15.42
C GLY A 141 -4.34 -33.63 16.45
N ARG A 142 -3.57 -34.70 16.19
CA ARG A 142 -2.30 -34.91 16.90
C ARG A 142 -1.53 -33.60 16.82
N ALA A 143 -1.48 -32.87 17.93
CA ALA A 143 -0.50 -31.82 18.11
C ALA A 143 0.85 -32.48 17.81
N ASP A 144 1.53 -31.96 16.80
CA ASP A 144 2.80 -32.48 16.34
C ASP A 144 3.86 -32.17 17.41
N VAL A 145 4.00 -33.09 18.38
CA VAL A 145 4.96 -33.04 19.50
C VAL A 145 6.42 -32.96 19.01
N SER A 146 6.67 -33.13 17.70
CA SER A 146 8.04 -33.23 17.16
C SER A 146 8.79 -31.90 16.96
N LEU A 147 8.17 -30.74 17.21
CA LEU A 147 8.79 -29.42 17.06
C LEU A 147 8.29 -28.44 18.14
N ASP A 148 8.35 -28.88 19.39
CA ASP A 148 8.10 -28.04 20.55
C ASP A 148 9.37 -27.26 20.92
N TYR A 149 9.47 -26.04 20.39
CA TYR A 149 10.55 -25.09 20.66
C TYR A 149 10.24 -24.17 21.85
N SER A 150 9.16 -24.43 22.60
CA SER A 150 8.73 -23.56 23.72
C SER A 150 9.80 -23.36 24.79
N ASN A 151 10.75 -24.31 24.91
CA ASN A 151 11.84 -24.28 25.88
C ASN A 151 13.22 -23.93 25.27
N GLN A 152 13.29 -23.56 23.99
CA GLN A 152 14.53 -23.17 23.33
C GLN A 152 14.44 -21.70 22.91
N VAL A 153 15.24 -20.86 23.55
CA VAL A 153 15.49 -19.49 23.08
C VAL A 153 16.87 -19.51 22.43
N ALA A 154 16.96 -19.10 21.16
CA ALA A 154 18.22 -19.01 20.46
C ALA A 154 19.14 -18.00 21.17
N GLU A 155 20.41 -18.36 21.36
CA GLU A 155 21.37 -17.48 22.02
C GLU A 155 21.53 -16.17 21.24
N GLU A 156 21.46 -15.04 21.94
CA GLU A 156 21.55 -13.71 21.35
C GLU A 156 22.89 -13.54 20.60
N GLY A 157 22.85 -13.06 19.36
CA GLY A 157 24.03 -12.92 18.50
C GLY A 157 24.33 -14.12 17.59
N THR A 158 23.61 -15.24 17.70
CA THR A 158 23.73 -16.39 16.77
C THR A 158 22.95 -16.23 15.46
N PHE A 159 22.16 -15.16 15.35
CA PHE A 159 21.30 -14.88 14.20
C PHE A 159 21.19 -13.37 13.95
N ASP A 160 20.93 -12.99 12.70
CA ASP A 160 20.55 -11.63 12.34
C ASP A 160 19.07 -11.38 12.67
N LYS A 161 18.82 -10.47 13.62
CA LYS A 161 17.47 -10.10 14.06
C LYS A 161 16.58 -9.65 12.88
N ASN A 162 17.11 -8.87 11.94
CA ASN A 162 16.35 -8.40 10.78
C ASN A 162 15.91 -9.56 9.87
N THR A 163 16.76 -10.56 9.69
CA THR A 163 16.44 -11.77 8.93
C THR A 163 15.34 -12.59 9.62
N ARG A 164 15.29 -12.64 10.94
CA ARG A 164 14.19 -13.32 11.67
C ARG A 164 12.89 -12.52 11.61
N VAL A 165 12.96 -11.20 11.71
CA VAL A 165 11.81 -10.31 11.44
C VAL A 165 11.32 -10.46 9.98
N TYR A 166 12.21 -10.75 9.03
CA TYR A 166 11.85 -11.04 7.63
C TYR A 166 10.98 -12.29 7.46
N ILE A 167 11.13 -13.29 8.33
CA ILE A 167 10.23 -14.45 8.39
C ILE A 167 8.80 -14.02 8.74
N ILE A 168 8.65 -13.19 9.77
CA ILE A 168 7.34 -12.66 10.22
C ILE A 168 6.68 -11.89 9.08
N TYR A 169 7.41 -10.95 8.49
CA TYR A 169 6.94 -10.15 7.35
C TYR A 169 6.43 -11.02 6.19
N ARG A 170 7.22 -11.99 5.74
CA ARG A 170 6.83 -12.86 4.61
C ARG A 170 5.62 -13.73 4.96
N CYS A 171 5.52 -14.23 6.19
CA CYS A 171 4.35 -14.98 6.64
C CYS A 171 3.09 -14.11 6.67
N LEU A 172 3.18 -12.83 7.08
CA LEU A 172 2.06 -11.90 6.98
C LEU A 172 1.61 -11.68 5.52
N ILE A 173 2.55 -11.56 4.57
CA ILE A 173 2.21 -11.50 3.15
C ILE A 173 1.47 -12.77 2.69
N PHE A 174 1.96 -13.95 3.10
CA PHE A 174 1.31 -15.23 2.77
C PHE A 174 -0.09 -15.34 3.36
N LEU A 175 -0.28 -14.92 4.62
CA LEU A 175 -1.58 -14.86 5.26
C LEU A 175 -2.53 -13.90 4.54
N GLY A 176 -2.04 -12.73 4.11
CA GLY A 176 -2.82 -11.78 3.30
C GLY A 176 -3.23 -12.38 1.95
N ASP A 177 -2.33 -13.09 1.27
CA ASP A 177 -2.63 -13.78 0.02
C ASP A 177 -3.66 -14.90 0.23
N ILE A 178 -3.55 -15.69 1.30
CA ILE A 178 -4.53 -16.72 1.66
C ILE A 178 -5.90 -16.10 1.95
N ALA A 179 -5.95 -15.04 2.75
CA ALA A 179 -7.19 -14.31 3.05
C ALA A 179 -7.84 -13.75 1.78
N ARG A 180 -7.03 -13.21 0.86
CA ARG A 180 -7.49 -12.76 -0.46
C ARG A 180 -8.07 -13.90 -1.28
N TYR A 181 -7.44 -15.07 -1.31
CA TYR A 181 -7.99 -16.24 -2.01
C TYR A 181 -9.25 -16.79 -1.35
N LYS A 182 -9.33 -16.83 -0.01
CA LYS A 182 -10.56 -17.21 0.70
C LYS A 182 -11.73 -16.32 0.30
N GLU A 183 -11.52 -15.00 0.24
CA GLU A 183 -12.55 -14.06 -0.19
C GLU A 183 -12.89 -14.22 -1.69
N LEU A 184 -11.89 -14.47 -2.53
CA LEU A 184 -12.10 -14.73 -3.95
C LEU A 184 -12.95 -15.99 -4.22
N TYR A 185 -12.90 -16.97 -3.33
CA TYR A 185 -13.56 -18.27 -3.47
C TYR A 185 -14.56 -18.53 -2.34
N ASN A 186 -15.08 -17.48 -1.71
CA ASN A 186 -16.17 -17.63 -0.74
C ASN A 186 -17.41 -18.22 -1.43
N GLN A 187 -18.17 -19.05 -0.71
CA GLN A 187 -19.22 -19.91 -1.26
C GLN A 187 -20.34 -19.14 -1.97
N GLU A 188 -20.50 -17.85 -1.69
CA GLU A 188 -21.56 -16.99 -2.21
C GLU A 188 -21.20 -16.20 -3.49
N GLY A 189 -19.93 -16.19 -3.95
CA GLY A 189 -19.49 -15.18 -4.94
C GLY A 189 -18.67 -15.60 -6.16
N GLY A 190 -18.12 -16.83 -6.24
CA GLY A 190 -17.27 -17.28 -7.35
C GLY A 190 -16.08 -16.34 -7.66
N ARG A 191 -15.39 -16.45 -8.81
CA ARG A 191 -14.42 -15.42 -9.28
C ARG A 191 -15.16 -14.44 -10.22
N PRO A 192 -14.91 -13.11 -10.18
CA PRO A 192 -15.51 -12.20 -11.15
C PRO A 192 -15.02 -12.56 -12.56
N LYS A 193 -15.92 -12.64 -13.54
CA LYS A 193 -15.55 -12.69 -14.96
C LYS A 193 -15.02 -11.29 -15.33
N ALA A 194 -13.86 -11.23 -15.97
CA ALA A 194 -13.34 -9.96 -16.48
C ALA A 194 -14.36 -9.33 -17.44
N GLY A 195 -14.81 -8.11 -17.14
CA GLY A 195 -15.76 -7.35 -17.98
C GLY A 195 -17.24 -7.49 -17.61
N VAL A 196 -17.62 -8.22 -16.56
CA VAL A 196 -19.02 -8.30 -16.10
C VAL A 196 -19.24 -7.34 -14.93
N GLN A 197 -20.10 -6.34 -15.13
CA GLN A 197 -20.58 -5.48 -14.05
C GLN A 197 -21.41 -6.33 -13.08
N TYR A 198 -21.16 -6.17 -11.78
CA TYR A 198 -21.92 -6.87 -10.75
C TYR A 198 -23.41 -6.47 -10.82
N GLU A 199 -24.31 -7.46 -10.84
CA GLU A 199 -25.69 -7.24 -10.44
C GLU A 199 -25.73 -6.84 -8.94
N GLN A 200 -26.59 -5.89 -8.60
CA GLN A 200 -26.67 -5.22 -7.29
C GLN A 200 -26.92 -6.14 -6.07
N ASN A 201 -27.12 -7.46 -6.28
CA ASN A 201 -27.47 -8.44 -5.25
C ASN A 201 -26.32 -9.35 -4.78
N SER A 202 -25.10 -9.25 -5.31
CA SER A 202 -23.96 -9.98 -4.73
C SER A 202 -23.31 -9.17 -3.61
N ARG A 203 -23.16 -9.74 -2.40
CA ARG A 203 -22.41 -9.12 -1.30
C ARG A 203 -21.06 -8.57 -1.82
N HIS A 204 -20.81 -7.28 -1.62
CA HIS A 204 -19.52 -6.70 -1.94
C HIS A 204 -18.42 -7.43 -1.19
N ARG A 205 -17.44 -7.97 -1.93
CA ARG A 205 -16.33 -8.72 -1.34
C ARG A 205 -15.53 -7.87 -0.38
N GLN A 206 -15.26 -8.41 0.81
CA GLN A 206 -14.58 -7.70 1.88
C GLN A 206 -13.19 -8.29 2.10
N TYR A 207 -12.19 -7.65 1.50
CA TYR A 207 -10.78 -8.01 1.68
C TYR A 207 -10.17 -7.49 3.00
N ALA A 208 -10.96 -7.32 4.07
CA ALA A 208 -10.50 -6.69 5.32
C ALA A 208 -9.33 -7.44 5.96
N ASN A 209 -9.42 -8.78 6.06
CA ASN A 209 -8.35 -9.60 6.63
C ASN A 209 -7.07 -9.58 5.79
N ALA A 210 -7.20 -9.54 4.45
CA ALA A 210 -6.05 -9.43 3.56
C ALA A 210 -5.37 -8.08 3.70
N LEU A 211 -6.17 -7.00 3.75
CA LEU A 211 -5.69 -5.64 3.97
C LEU A 211 -4.92 -5.54 5.29
N LEU A 212 -5.51 -6.01 6.40
CA LEU A 212 -4.88 -6.04 7.72
C LEU A 212 -3.51 -6.74 7.67
N CYS A 213 -3.43 -7.93 7.06
CA CYS A 213 -2.17 -8.66 6.96
C CYS A 213 -1.08 -7.87 6.19
N TYR A 214 -1.45 -7.20 5.09
CA TYR A 214 -0.48 -6.42 4.32
C TYR A 214 -0.08 -5.11 5.02
N GLU A 215 -0.98 -4.46 5.76
CA GLU A 215 -0.68 -3.29 6.60
C GLU A 215 0.20 -3.65 7.80
N LEU A 216 -0.04 -4.80 8.43
CA LEU A 216 0.85 -5.35 9.45
C LEU A 216 2.23 -5.65 8.85
N ALA A 217 2.30 -6.28 7.68
CA ALA A 217 3.57 -6.53 7.00
C ALA A 217 4.33 -5.22 6.71
N GLN A 218 3.64 -4.18 6.23
CA GLN A 218 4.22 -2.85 6.06
C GLN A 218 4.78 -2.29 7.36
N SER A 219 4.05 -2.43 8.48
CA SER A 219 4.51 -1.94 9.78
C SER A 219 5.72 -2.70 10.34
N VAL A 220 5.82 -4.00 10.05
CA VAL A 220 6.93 -4.86 10.51
C VAL A 220 8.22 -4.53 9.76
N MET A 221 8.14 -4.33 8.45
CA MET A 221 9.29 -3.90 7.64
C MET A 221 8.90 -2.88 6.56
N PRO A 222 8.86 -1.59 6.91
CA PRO A 222 8.54 -0.50 5.98
C PRO A 222 9.51 -0.35 4.80
N SER A 223 10.74 -0.84 4.92
CA SER A 223 11.77 -0.79 3.87
C SER A 223 11.55 -1.82 2.75
N GLU A 224 10.76 -2.87 2.99
CA GLU A 224 10.46 -3.91 2.00
C GLU A 224 9.36 -3.48 1.02
N GLY A 225 9.37 -3.99 -0.22
CA GLY A 225 8.44 -3.51 -1.27
C GLY A 225 7.27 -4.43 -1.62
N MET A 226 7.22 -5.64 -1.07
CA MET A 226 6.24 -6.67 -1.48
C MET A 226 4.81 -6.33 -1.03
N HIS A 227 4.63 -5.73 0.15
CA HIS A 227 3.30 -5.34 0.65
C HIS A 227 2.60 -4.34 -0.28
N PHE A 228 3.31 -3.34 -0.83
CA PHE A 228 2.73 -2.42 -1.80
C PHE A 228 2.21 -3.10 -3.07
N ASN A 229 2.95 -4.09 -3.61
CA ASN A 229 2.46 -4.85 -4.76
C ASN A 229 1.17 -5.63 -4.44
N SER A 230 1.07 -6.12 -3.20
CA SER A 230 -0.09 -6.86 -2.72
C SER A 230 -1.30 -5.94 -2.49
N LEU A 231 -1.08 -4.75 -1.91
CA LEU A 231 -2.07 -3.69 -1.74
C LEU A 231 -2.60 -3.18 -3.09
N ALA A 232 -1.71 -3.00 -4.08
CA ALA A 232 -2.11 -2.65 -5.44
C ALA A 232 -3.03 -3.72 -6.05
N THR A 233 -2.75 -5.00 -5.80
CA THR A 233 -3.62 -6.10 -6.26
C THR A 233 -4.99 -6.02 -5.61
N LEU A 234 -5.09 -5.77 -4.29
CA LEU A 234 -6.39 -5.60 -3.62
C LEU A 234 -7.16 -4.39 -4.16
N ALA A 235 -6.47 -3.26 -4.35
CA ALA A 235 -7.08 -2.06 -4.93
C ALA A 235 -7.67 -2.33 -6.33
N SER A 236 -7.00 -3.16 -7.14
CA SER A 236 -7.50 -3.53 -8.46
C SER A 236 -8.81 -4.32 -8.44
N TYR A 237 -9.10 -5.07 -7.37
CA TYR A 237 -10.37 -5.79 -7.22
C TYR A 237 -11.54 -4.88 -6.83
N ARG A 238 -11.24 -3.64 -6.42
CA ARG A 238 -12.21 -2.60 -6.06
C ARG A 238 -12.32 -1.50 -7.12
N ASP A 239 -11.68 -1.68 -8.28
CA ASP A 239 -11.57 -0.68 -9.35
C ASP A 239 -10.99 0.69 -8.89
N ASP A 240 -10.23 0.71 -7.78
CA ASP A 240 -9.56 1.91 -7.27
C ASP A 240 -8.18 2.07 -7.93
N PHE A 241 -8.18 2.56 -9.17
CA PHE A 241 -6.95 2.71 -9.95
C PHE A 241 -6.01 3.81 -9.44
N ILE A 242 -6.50 4.78 -8.67
CA ILE A 242 -5.65 5.74 -7.95
C ILE A 242 -4.83 4.97 -6.91
N ALA A 243 -5.47 4.13 -6.08
CA ALA A 243 -4.76 3.31 -5.11
C ALA A 243 -3.84 2.26 -5.75
N VAL A 244 -4.21 1.67 -6.89
CA VAL A 244 -3.33 0.75 -7.64
C VAL A 244 -2.00 1.44 -8.00
N VAL A 245 -2.10 2.59 -8.66
CA VAL A 245 -0.92 3.32 -9.15
C VAL A 245 -0.13 3.93 -7.98
N TYR A 246 -0.81 4.43 -6.96
CA TYR A 246 -0.20 4.87 -5.71
C TYR A 246 0.70 3.79 -5.12
N ASN A 247 0.16 2.58 -4.91
CA ASN A 247 0.91 1.49 -4.29
C ASN A 247 2.11 1.05 -5.15
N TYR A 248 1.96 0.94 -6.48
CA TYR A 248 3.12 0.64 -7.32
C TYR A 248 4.19 1.75 -7.28
N TYR A 249 3.79 3.02 -7.23
CA TYR A 249 4.75 4.10 -7.05
C TYR A 249 5.43 4.08 -5.68
N ARG A 250 4.69 3.78 -4.60
CA ARG A 250 5.26 3.58 -3.26
C ARG A 250 6.31 2.48 -3.28
N GLY A 251 5.98 1.31 -3.81
CA GLY A 251 6.94 0.20 -3.96
C GLY A 251 8.15 0.54 -4.84
N LEU A 252 7.98 1.37 -5.88
CA LEU A 252 9.04 1.84 -6.76
C LEU A 252 9.98 2.87 -6.12
N THR A 253 9.50 3.63 -5.13
CA THR A 253 10.20 4.78 -4.56
C THR A 253 10.70 4.55 -3.13
N LEU A 254 10.76 3.29 -2.69
CA LEU A 254 11.32 2.91 -1.40
C LEU A 254 12.82 3.17 -1.30
N SER A 255 13.27 3.53 -0.10
CA SER A 255 14.66 3.61 0.34
C SER A 255 15.28 2.21 0.52
N SER A 256 15.40 1.46 -0.57
CA SER A 256 16.12 0.18 -0.62
C SER A 256 17.38 0.36 -1.48
N PRO A 257 18.45 -0.44 -1.29
CA PRO A 257 19.54 -0.52 -2.26
C PRO A 257 18.97 -0.62 -3.68
N GLN A 258 19.57 0.15 -4.59
CA GLN A 258 19.06 0.33 -5.95
C GLN A 258 18.82 -1.05 -6.59
N HIS A 259 17.60 -1.28 -7.06
CA HIS A 259 17.16 -2.50 -7.77
C HIS A 259 16.71 -3.70 -6.91
N SER A 260 16.02 -3.49 -5.78
CA SER A 260 15.33 -4.61 -5.14
C SER A 260 14.37 -5.30 -6.12
N LYS A 261 14.26 -6.63 -6.05
CA LYS A 261 13.36 -7.43 -6.88
C LYS A 261 11.93 -6.87 -6.87
N TRP A 262 11.49 -6.33 -5.73
CA TRP A 262 10.15 -5.77 -5.53
C TRP A 262 9.95 -4.40 -6.19
N GLN A 263 10.98 -3.54 -6.21
CA GLN A 263 10.94 -2.28 -6.96
C GLN A 263 10.80 -2.54 -8.47
N GLN A 264 11.54 -3.53 -9.00
CA GLN A 264 11.45 -3.90 -10.41
C GLN A 264 10.07 -4.49 -10.74
N LEU A 265 9.53 -5.34 -9.88
CA LEU A 265 8.16 -5.86 -10.01
C LEU A 265 7.13 -4.73 -10.03
N ALA A 266 7.21 -3.78 -9.09
CA ALA A 266 6.31 -2.64 -9.04
C ALA A 266 6.41 -1.77 -10.31
N ARG A 267 7.63 -1.53 -10.81
CA ARG A 267 7.86 -0.81 -12.07
C ARG A 267 7.21 -1.52 -13.26
N ASN A 268 7.38 -2.83 -13.36
CA ASN A 268 6.83 -3.63 -14.46
C ASN A 268 5.30 -3.65 -14.42
N ASN A 269 4.71 -3.84 -13.24
CA ASN A 269 3.26 -3.81 -13.06
C ASN A 269 2.68 -2.43 -13.36
N LEU A 270 3.35 -1.36 -12.91
CA LEU A 270 2.98 0.01 -13.26
C LEU A 270 3.02 0.23 -14.77
N LYS A 271 4.08 -0.21 -15.46
CA LYS A 271 4.18 -0.15 -16.92
C LYS A 271 3.01 -0.85 -17.61
N GLN A 272 2.59 -2.02 -17.10
CA GLN A 272 1.43 -2.74 -17.65
C GLN A 272 0.13 -1.95 -17.47
N VAL A 273 -0.15 -1.44 -16.26
CA VAL A 273 -1.35 -0.64 -15.99
C VAL A 273 -1.40 0.62 -16.86
N LEU A 274 -0.28 1.34 -16.95
CA LEU A 274 -0.20 2.57 -17.74
C LEU A 274 -0.32 2.29 -19.24
N THR A 275 0.26 1.19 -19.73
CA THR A 275 0.11 0.78 -21.14
C THR A 275 -1.35 0.49 -21.46
N LYS A 276 -2.01 -0.30 -20.60
CA LYS A 276 -3.42 -0.67 -20.77
C LYS A 276 -4.33 0.57 -20.87
N VAL A 277 -4.17 1.54 -19.96
CA VAL A 277 -5.01 2.74 -19.97
C VAL A 277 -4.76 3.65 -21.18
N LEU A 278 -3.56 3.63 -21.77
CA LEU A 278 -3.29 4.37 -23.01
C LEU A 278 -3.93 3.71 -24.24
N ASP A 279 -3.96 2.38 -24.27
CA ASP A 279 -4.43 1.61 -25.42
C ASP A 279 -5.97 1.45 -25.43
N GLU A 280 -6.65 1.62 -24.28
CA GLU A 280 -8.10 1.48 -24.16
C GLU A 280 -8.88 2.80 -24.39
N GLU A 281 -9.99 2.71 -25.14
CA GLU A 281 -11.03 3.74 -25.14
C GLU A 281 -11.80 3.68 -23.82
N ASN A 282 -11.66 4.74 -23.03
CA ASN A 282 -12.22 4.80 -21.69
C ASN A 282 -13.50 5.64 -21.72
N ASN A 283 -14.64 5.01 -21.95
CA ASN A 283 -15.95 5.64 -21.84
C ASN A 283 -16.39 5.63 -20.37
N VAL A 284 -16.08 6.73 -19.66
CA VAL A 284 -16.42 6.92 -18.25
C VAL A 284 -17.26 8.20 -18.08
N ASN A 285 -18.34 8.09 -17.32
CA ASN A 285 -19.30 9.19 -17.12
C ASN A 285 -19.24 9.80 -15.71
N ASP A 286 -18.56 9.14 -14.78
CA ASP A 286 -18.37 9.63 -13.41
C ASP A 286 -17.16 10.57 -13.33
N ASP A 287 -17.33 11.72 -12.67
CA ASP A 287 -16.33 12.78 -12.60
C ASP A 287 -14.99 12.31 -11.99
N LEU A 288 -15.04 11.45 -10.97
CA LEU A 288 -13.84 10.90 -10.33
C LEU A 288 -13.14 9.89 -11.24
N ARG A 289 -13.91 9.04 -11.94
CA ARG A 289 -13.37 8.10 -12.93
C ARG A 289 -12.77 8.82 -14.13
N ILE A 290 -13.40 9.91 -14.62
CA ILE A 290 -12.84 10.77 -15.67
C ILE A 290 -11.48 11.32 -15.23
N PHE A 291 -11.41 11.92 -14.03
CA PHE A 291 -10.14 12.41 -13.49
C PHE A 291 -9.10 11.29 -13.37
N THR A 292 -9.49 10.13 -12.85
CA THR A 292 -8.61 8.97 -12.66
C THR A 292 -8.00 8.53 -13.99
N VAL A 293 -8.81 8.38 -15.04
CA VAL A 293 -8.32 8.02 -16.38
C VAL A 293 -7.38 9.11 -16.92
N GLN A 294 -7.72 10.39 -16.78
CA GLN A 294 -6.87 11.49 -17.23
C GLN A 294 -5.52 11.49 -16.50
N LEU A 295 -5.51 11.32 -15.17
CA LEU A 295 -4.30 11.20 -14.35
C LEU A 295 -3.45 10.03 -14.85
N LEU A 296 -4.02 8.85 -15.01
CA LEU A 296 -3.28 7.67 -15.47
C LEU A 296 -2.76 7.83 -16.90
N LYS A 297 -3.52 8.46 -17.81
CA LYS A 297 -3.05 8.77 -19.17
C LYS A 297 -1.88 9.75 -19.17
N ILE A 298 -1.93 10.83 -18.38
CA ILE A 298 -0.81 11.76 -18.20
C ILE A 298 0.44 11.00 -17.72
N HIS A 299 0.28 10.16 -16.70
CA HIS A 299 1.36 9.34 -16.16
C HIS A 299 1.90 8.35 -17.20
N GLY A 300 1.05 7.67 -17.96
CA GLY A 300 1.47 6.74 -19.01
C GLY A 300 2.24 7.46 -20.12
N MET A 301 1.75 8.61 -20.57
CA MET A 301 2.39 9.43 -21.61
C MET A 301 3.81 9.87 -21.19
N LEU A 302 3.97 10.33 -19.95
CA LEU A 302 5.25 10.81 -19.41
C LEU A 302 6.20 9.67 -19.02
N PHE A 303 5.69 8.63 -18.35
CA PHE A 303 6.48 7.50 -17.87
C PHE A 303 6.99 6.64 -19.03
N LEU A 304 6.13 6.31 -19.99
CA LEU A 304 6.45 5.42 -21.12
C LEU A 304 6.99 6.15 -22.35
N ASN A 305 6.99 7.50 -22.33
CA ASN A 305 7.34 8.34 -23.47
C ASN A 305 6.58 7.89 -24.73
N ARG A 306 5.24 8.04 -24.75
CA ARG A 306 4.38 7.57 -25.85
C ARG A 306 3.82 8.65 -26.78
N THR A 307 3.94 9.93 -26.44
CA THR A 307 3.28 11.02 -27.18
C THR A 307 4.10 12.31 -27.13
N ASP A 308 3.61 13.35 -27.81
CA ASP A 308 4.18 14.68 -27.88
C ASP A 308 3.72 15.60 -26.72
N TYR A 309 4.40 16.74 -26.57
CA TYR A 309 4.13 17.69 -25.50
C TYR A 309 2.76 18.37 -25.59
N GLN A 310 2.27 18.68 -26.78
CA GLN A 310 1.03 19.41 -26.95
C GLN A 310 -0.16 18.58 -26.49
N THR A 311 -0.16 17.29 -26.84
CA THR A 311 -1.18 16.33 -26.39
C THR A 311 -1.21 16.21 -24.87
N VAL A 312 -0.05 16.02 -24.22
CA VAL A 312 0.04 15.95 -22.75
C VAL A 312 -0.41 17.25 -22.10
N SER A 313 0.00 18.41 -22.64
CA SER A 313 -0.34 19.72 -22.09
C SER A 313 -1.86 20.00 -22.11
N LYS A 314 -2.54 19.65 -23.21
CA LYS A 314 -4.01 19.74 -23.31
C LYS A 314 -4.70 18.86 -22.25
N LEU A 315 -4.23 17.62 -22.10
CA LEU A 315 -4.77 16.68 -21.12
C LEU A 315 -4.55 17.15 -19.68
N ILE A 316 -3.36 17.68 -19.36
CA ILE A 316 -3.06 18.28 -18.05
C ILE A 316 -4.04 19.40 -17.71
N ASN A 317 -4.31 20.31 -18.66
CA ASN A 317 -5.24 21.41 -18.42
C ASN A 317 -6.67 20.91 -18.17
N SER A 318 -7.10 19.88 -18.90
CA SER A 318 -8.39 19.25 -18.64
C SER A 318 -8.44 18.56 -17.28
N SER A 319 -7.38 17.83 -16.91
CA SER A 319 -7.27 17.13 -15.64
C SER A 319 -7.26 18.06 -14.43
N LEU A 320 -6.58 19.21 -14.54
CA LEU A 320 -6.58 20.22 -13.47
C LEU A 320 -7.96 20.87 -13.26
N ARG A 321 -8.72 21.11 -14.34
CA ARG A 321 -10.11 21.59 -14.22
C ARG A 321 -10.99 20.55 -13.53
N GLN A 322 -10.84 19.28 -13.89
CA GLN A 322 -11.58 18.20 -13.27
C GLN A 322 -11.20 18.02 -11.78
N PHE A 323 -9.91 18.15 -11.45
CA PHE A 323 -9.43 18.12 -10.08
C PHE A 323 -10.02 19.24 -9.22
N GLN A 324 -10.03 20.47 -9.73
CA GLN A 324 -10.67 21.62 -9.08
C GLN A 324 -12.16 21.35 -8.83
N LYS A 325 -12.90 20.89 -9.86
CA LYS A 325 -14.32 20.54 -9.74
C LYS A 325 -14.58 19.52 -8.62
N LEU A 326 -13.73 18.48 -8.52
CA LEU A 326 -13.85 17.42 -7.52
C LEU A 326 -13.49 17.88 -6.08
N LEU A 327 -12.62 18.89 -5.94
CA LEU A 327 -12.34 19.52 -4.65
C LEU A 327 -13.52 20.39 -4.20
N ASP A 328 -14.04 21.22 -5.11
CA ASP A 328 -15.12 22.15 -4.80
C ASP A 328 -16.44 21.42 -4.50
N SER A 329 -16.68 20.27 -5.14
CA SER A 329 -17.81 19.40 -4.80
C SER A 329 -17.63 18.59 -3.51
N GLY A 330 -16.45 18.67 -2.88
CA GLY A 330 -16.13 17.88 -1.69
C GLY A 330 -16.03 16.37 -1.93
N THR A 331 -15.90 15.93 -3.19
CA THR A 331 -15.83 14.50 -3.56
C THR A 331 -14.51 13.86 -3.13
N LEU A 332 -13.41 14.62 -3.15
CA LEU A 332 -12.10 14.10 -2.76
C LEU A 332 -11.93 14.08 -1.24
N ARG A 333 -11.70 12.88 -0.70
CA ARG A 333 -11.28 12.66 0.69
C ARG A 333 -9.78 12.96 0.87
N ASN A 334 -9.36 13.14 2.12
CA ASN A 334 -7.96 13.38 2.49
C ASN A 334 -7.01 12.32 1.90
N ASP A 335 -7.35 11.03 2.02
CA ASP A 335 -6.52 9.92 1.56
C ASP A 335 -6.34 9.91 0.04
N VAL A 336 -7.38 10.30 -0.71
CA VAL A 336 -7.33 10.38 -2.17
C VAL A 336 -6.44 11.53 -2.61
N ILE A 337 -6.55 12.70 -1.98
CA ILE A 337 -5.71 13.88 -2.27
C ILE A 337 -4.23 13.54 -2.01
N LEU A 338 -3.94 12.90 -0.88
CA LEU A 338 -2.59 12.46 -0.50
C LEU A 338 -1.99 11.49 -1.52
N LYS A 339 -2.78 10.50 -1.97
CA LYS A 339 -2.38 9.56 -3.02
C LYS A 339 -2.09 10.27 -4.34
N ILE A 340 -2.95 11.20 -4.78
CA ILE A 340 -2.75 11.96 -6.03
C ILE A 340 -1.43 12.75 -5.99
N VAL A 341 -1.15 13.48 -4.91
CA VAL A 341 0.09 14.27 -4.80
C VAL A 341 1.30 13.34 -4.71
N THR A 342 1.21 12.22 -3.99
CA THR A 342 2.28 11.21 -3.93
C THR A 342 2.59 10.61 -5.30
N ILE A 343 1.57 10.26 -6.07
CA ILE A 343 1.69 9.74 -7.43
C ILE A 343 2.49 10.74 -8.29
N ASN A 344 2.15 12.03 -8.21
CA ASN A 344 2.84 13.10 -8.93
C ASN A 344 4.30 13.28 -8.49
N ILE A 345 4.57 13.30 -7.18
CA ILE A 345 5.92 13.33 -6.61
C ILE A 345 6.75 12.13 -7.11
N SER A 346 6.14 10.95 -7.13
CA SER A 346 6.81 9.70 -7.50
C SER A 346 7.15 9.63 -8.99
N LEU A 347 6.27 10.15 -9.86
CA LEU A 347 6.58 10.27 -11.29
C LEU A 347 7.75 11.23 -11.52
N HIS A 348 7.75 12.40 -10.87
CA HIS A 348 8.86 13.34 -10.99
C HIS A 348 10.17 12.73 -10.49
N TYR A 349 10.14 12.03 -9.35
CA TYR A 349 11.31 11.31 -8.82
C TYR A 349 11.79 10.24 -9.80
N HIS A 350 10.87 9.44 -10.35
CA HIS A 350 11.21 8.39 -11.30
C HIS A 350 11.95 8.94 -12.52
N LEU A 351 11.43 10.00 -13.14
CA LEU A 351 12.03 10.65 -14.29
C LEU A 351 13.39 11.32 -13.98
N ARG A 352 13.69 11.57 -12.70
CA ARG A 352 15.00 12.10 -12.28
C ARG A 352 16.04 11.01 -12.08
N VAL A 353 15.63 9.88 -11.47
CA VAL A 353 16.55 8.83 -11.01
C VAL A 353 16.75 7.74 -12.07
N TYR A 354 15.69 7.32 -12.74
CA TYR A 354 15.74 6.24 -13.73
C TYR A 354 15.96 6.82 -15.12
N ARG A 355 17.22 6.78 -15.57
CA ARG A 355 17.66 7.33 -16.86
C ARG A 355 17.48 6.36 -18.05
N ASP A 356 17.08 5.11 -17.78
CA ASP A 356 16.95 4.04 -18.79
C ASP A 356 15.69 4.18 -19.64
N ILE A 357 15.64 5.22 -20.47
CA ILE A 357 14.67 5.33 -21.55
C ILE A 357 15.41 5.76 -22.80
N GLU A 358 15.45 4.86 -23.77
CA GLU A 358 15.99 5.10 -25.11
C GLU A 358 15.42 6.41 -25.68
N SER A 359 16.30 7.22 -26.25
CA SER A 359 15.90 8.41 -27.00
C SER A 359 15.21 7.96 -28.29
N ILE A 360 13.90 7.83 -28.24
CA ILE A 360 13.09 7.47 -29.41
C ILE A 360 12.88 8.75 -30.24
N PRO A 361 13.21 8.77 -31.55
CA PRO A 361 12.93 9.89 -32.44
C PRO A 361 11.45 10.31 -32.38
N ASN A 362 11.16 11.61 -32.50
CA ASN A 362 9.81 12.20 -32.44
C ASN A 362 9.08 12.11 -31.09
N LYS A 363 9.80 11.88 -29.98
CA LYS A 363 9.22 11.83 -28.63
C LYS A 363 9.82 12.89 -27.70
N MET A 364 9.18 13.11 -26.55
CA MET A 364 9.65 14.15 -25.61
C MET A 364 11.00 13.79 -24.98
N SER A 365 11.92 14.77 -24.94
CA SER A 365 13.17 14.63 -24.20
C SER A 365 12.91 14.31 -22.72
N LEU A 366 13.85 13.64 -22.06
CA LEU A 366 13.75 13.34 -20.63
C LEU A 366 13.56 14.61 -19.79
N GLU A 367 14.26 15.68 -20.16
CA GLU A 367 14.12 17.00 -19.54
C GLU A 367 12.70 17.56 -19.69
N ASN A 368 12.12 17.52 -20.89
CA ASN A 368 10.76 18.00 -21.12
C ASN A 368 9.73 17.18 -20.33
N ARG A 369 9.91 15.85 -20.24
CA ARG A 369 9.07 14.97 -19.42
C ARG A 369 9.14 15.33 -17.94
N ARG A 370 10.36 15.44 -17.41
CA ARG A 370 10.62 15.83 -16.01
C ARG A 370 10.00 17.21 -15.71
N ASN A 371 10.25 18.21 -16.56
CA ASN A 371 9.76 19.56 -16.36
C ASN A 371 8.22 19.62 -16.45
N THR A 372 7.61 18.81 -17.33
CA THR A 372 6.15 18.69 -17.44
C THR A 372 5.54 18.04 -16.20
N ALA A 373 6.11 16.94 -15.71
CA ALA A 373 5.67 16.28 -14.48
C ALA A 373 5.80 17.22 -13.26
N HIS A 374 6.91 17.95 -13.14
CA HIS A 374 7.11 18.95 -12.09
C HIS A 374 6.06 20.04 -12.13
N LYS A 375 5.81 20.64 -13.30
CA LYS A 375 4.80 21.71 -13.44
C LYS A 375 3.39 21.21 -13.15
N TYR A 376 3.07 19.96 -13.50
CA TYR A 376 1.78 19.37 -13.16
C TYR A 376 1.60 19.24 -11.64
N LEU A 377 2.61 18.70 -10.93
CA LEU A 377 2.63 18.64 -9.46
C LEU A 377 2.46 20.02 -8.83
N ILE A 378 3.24 21.02 -9.29
CA ILE A 378 3.16 22.39 -8.78
C ILE A 378 1.74 22.96 -8.94
N ARG A 379 1.10 22.79 -10.10
CA ARG A 379 -0.26 23.29 -10.35
C ARG A 379 -1.33 22.58 -9.50
N VAL A 380 -1.21 21.27 -9.28
CA VAL A 380 -2.09 20.51 -8.38
C VAL A 380 -2.02 21.09 -6.96
N VAL A 381 -0.81 21.36 -6.46
CA VAL A 381 -0.62 21.91 -5.12
C VAL A 381 -1.06 23.37 -5.02
N THR A 382 -0.83 24.19 -6.05
CA THR A 382 -1.38 25.55 -6.12
C THR A 382 -2.91 25.55 -5.99
N ILE A 383 -3.60 24.62 -6.67
CA ILE A 383 -5.06 24.46 -6.55
C ILE A 383 -5.46 24.11 -5.10
N LEU A 384 -4.75 23.18 -4.45
CA LEU A 384 -5.03 22.83 -3.05
C LEU A 384 -4.87 24.04 -2.11
N MET A 385 -3.81 24.83 -2.26
CA MET A 385 -3.59 26.02 -1.44
C MET A 385 -4.68 27.08 -1.66
N LYS A 386 -5.07 27.32 -2.92
CA LYS A 386 -6.18 28.23 -3.26
C LYS A 386 -7.50 27.77 -2.63
N HIS A 387 -7.81 26.48 -2.74
CA HIS A 387 -9.05 25.91 -2.19
C HIS A 387 -9.10 26.04 -0.67
N VAL A 388 -7.99 25.79 0.03
CA VAL A 388 -7.92 26.00 1.49
C VAL A 388 -8.05 27.48 1.84
N ARG A 389 -7.33 28.36 1.13
CA ARG A 389 -7.38 29.81 1.38
C ARG A 389 -8.77 30.39 1.17
N ALA A 390 -9.47 29.96 0.12
CA ALA A 390 -10.84 30.38 -0.15
C ALA A 390 -11.78 29.94 0.99
N SER A 391 -11.68 28.68 1.43
CA SER A 391 -12.46 28.18 2.56
C SER A 391 -12.18 28.92 3.87
N LEU A 392 -10.93 29.33 4.10
CA LEU A 392 -10.55 30.07 5.30
C LEU A 392 -11.09 31.52 5.30
N ALA A 393 -11.18 32.14 4.13
CA ALA A 393 -11.71 33.49 3.98
C ALA A 393 -13.23 33.58 4.26
N GLU A 394 -13.93 32.45 4.21
CA GLU A 394 -15.37 32.34 4.54
C GLU A 394 -15.62 32.12 6.04
N VAL A 395 -14.58 31.94 6.86
CA VAL A 395 -14.72 31.69 8.30
C VAL A 395 -14.94 33.01 9.04
N GLU A 396 -16.08 33.12 9.71
CA GLU A 396 -16.38 34.19 10.65
C GLU A 396 -16.08 33.73 12.08
N LEU A 397 -15.30 34.51 12.83
CA LEU A 397 -14.96 34.20 14.22
C LEU A 397 -15.66 35.16 15.18
N GLU A 398 -16.27 34.60 16.21
CA GLU A 398 -16.77 35.38 17.34
C GLU A 398 -15.60 35.79 18.25
N GLU A 399 -15.42 37.09 18.47
CA GLU A 399 -14.32 37.62 19.28
C GLU A 399 -14.35 37.09 20.73
N SER A 400 -15.55 36.85 21.28
CA SER A 400 -15.77 36.33 22.63
C SER A 400 -15.61 34.82 22.77
N ALA A 401 -15.44 34.07 21.68
CA ALA A 401 -15.33 32.61 21.74
C ALA A 401 -14.02 32.16 22.40
N GLN A 402 -14.06 31.03 23.11
CA GLN A 402 -12.88 30.37 23.65
C GLN A 402 -11.95 29.89 22.53
N ASP A 403 -10.66 29.77 22.82
CA ASP A 403 -9.64 29.41 21.82
C ASP A 403 -9.91 28.05 21.15
N ASP A 404 -10.43 27.06 21.89
CA ASP A 404 -10.79 25.76 21.34
C ASP A 404 -11.92 25.84 20.31
N ILE A 405 -12.89 26.71 20.55
CA ILE A 405 -14.03 26.95 19.64
C ILE A 405 -13.54 27.70 18.40
N LYS A 406 -12.72 28.75 18.58
CA LYS A 406 -12.09 29.48 17.47
C LYS A 406 -11.26 28.54 16.60
N LEU A 407 -10.45 27.69 17.21
CA LEU A 407 -9.64 26.70 16.49
C LEU A 407 -10.53 25.70 15.73
N ALA A 408 -11.60 25.20 16.34
CA ALA A 408 -12.52 24.27 15.68
C ALA A 408 -13.16 24.90 14.43
N SER A 409 -13.58 26.17 14.52
CA SER A 409 -14.15 26.94 13.40
C SER A 409 -13.13 27.25 12.30
N LEU A 410 -11.90 27.60 12.66
CA LEU A 410 -10.80 27.83 11.72
C LEU A 410 -10.43 26.57 10.96
N LEU A 411 -10.47 25.40 11.59
CA LEU A 411 -10.16 24.13 10.96
C LEU A 411 -11.30 23.63 10.07
N THR A 412 -11.47 24.30 8.93
CA THR A 412 -12.49 23.97 7.94
C THR A 412 -12.32 22.56 7.39
N THR A 413 -13.38 22.02 6.78
CA THR A 413 -13.34 20.72 6.09
C THR A 413 -12.22 20.67 5.06
N SER A 414 -12.00 21.74 4.31
CA SER A 414 -10.92 21.86 3.32
C SER A 414 -9.55 21.78 3.98
N MET A 415 -9.34 22.47 5.11
CA MET A 415 -8.09 22.38 5.87
C MET A 415 -7.82 20.95 6.34
N ARG A 416 -8.78 20.32 7.00
CA ARG A 416 -8.63 18.94 7.51
C ARG A 416 -8.29 17.93 6.41
N ARG A 417 -8.81 18.15 5.19
CA ARG A 417 -8.54 17.29 4.03
C ARG A 417 -7.20 17.56 3.36
N CYS A 418 -6.77 18.83 3.28
CA CYS A 418 -5.63 19.23 2.48
C CYS A 418 -4.32 19.41 3.27
N LEU A 419 -4.37 19.79 4.55
CA LEU A 419 -3.17 20.07 5.35
C LEU A 419 -2.16 18.91 5.43
N PRO A 420 -2.57 17.63 5.63
CA PRO A 420 -1.61 16.52 5.62
C PRO A 420 -0.83 16.43 4.30
N THR A 421 -1.53 16.64 3.17
CA THR A 421 -0.93 16.59 1.85
C THR A 421 -0.04 17.81 1.55
N LEU A 422 -0.48 19.00 1.95
CA LEU A 422 0.31 20.23 1.80
C LEU A 422 1.59 20.15 2.64
N ARG A 423 1.51 19.62 3.86
CA ARG A 423 2.68 19.34 4.71
C ARG A 423 3.64 18.38 4.02
N LEU A 424 3.16 17.24 3.52
CA LEU A 424 3.98 16.28 2.76
C LEU A 424 4.71 16.96 1.59
N PHE A 425 3.98 17.79 0.83
CA PHE A 425 4.55 18.55 -0.27
C PHE A 425 5.63 19.54 0.21
N MET A 426 5.46 20.22 1.34
CA MET A 426 6.48 21.13 1.88
C MET A 426 7.77 20.39 2.25
N HIS A 427 7.68 19.20 2.84
CA HIS A 427 8.84 18.35 3.09
C HIS A 427 9.52 17.90 1.78
N TRP A 428 8.73 17.59 0.75
CA TRP A 428 9.25 17.31 -0.58
C TRP A 428 9.94 18.53 -1.20
N LEU A 429 9.31 19.71 -1.18
CA LEU A 429 9.82 20.93 -1.80
C LEU A 429 11.13 21.35 -1.16
N THR A 430 11.19 21.36 0.18
CA THR A 430 12.43 21.66 0.92
C THR A 430 13.55 20.66 0.63
N SER A 431 13.23 19.37 0.48
CA SER A 431 14.20 18.34 0.10
C SER A 431 14.69 18.46 -1.35
N ASN A 432 13.98 19.21 -2.21
CA ASN A 432 14.20 19.27 -3.65
C ASN A 432 14.31 20.71 -4.19
N ILE A 433 14.57 21.68 -3.32
CA ILE A 433 14.51 23.13 -3.66
C ILE A 433 15.48 23.52 -4.78
N ASP A 434 16.69 22.96 -4.80
CA ASP A 434 17.67 23.23 -5.84
C ASP A 434 17.16 22.82 -7.24
N HIS A 435 16.44 21.70 -7.30
CA HIS A 435 15.85 21.21 -8.54
C HIS A 435 14.67 22.09 -8.96
N HIS A 436 13.84 22.49 -8.00
CA HIS A 436 12.75 23.44 -8.25
C HIS A 436 13.31 24.76 -8.83
N ASN A 437 14.36 25.30 -8.23
CA ASN A 437 15.00 26.55 -8.67
C ASN A 437 15.63 26.42 -10.07
N LYS A 438 16.26 25.29 -10.39
CA LYS A 438 16.75 25.01 -11.75
C LYS A 438 15.63 25.01 -12.79
N ILE A 439 14.48 24.42 -12.49
CA ILE A 439 13.32 24.42 -13.39
C ILE A 439 12.70 25.82 -13.48
N LYS A 440 12.67 26.57 -12.36
CA LYS A 440 12.22 27.97 -12.33
C LYS A 440 13.04 28.83 -13.29
N ALA A 441 14.36 28.71 -13.26
CA ALA A 441 15.27 29.50 -14.10
C ALA A 441 15.13 29.20 -15.61
N SER A 442 14.82 27.95 -15.98
CA SER A 442 14.70 27.54 -17.39
C SER A 442 13.27 27.62 -17.95
N SER A 443 12.26 27.77 -17.10
CA SER A 443 10.85 27.70 -17.49
C SER A 443 10.28 29.08 -17.85
N LYS A 444 9.69 29.18 -19.05
CA LYS A 444 8.85 30.32 -19.46
C LYS A 444 7.38 30.23 -19.01
N SER A 445 7.00 29.20 -18.24
CA SER A 445 5.63 29.00 -17.78
C SER A 445 5.34 29.81 -16.52
N ASN A 446 4.17 30.47 -16.48
CA ASN A 446 3.68 31.21 -15.31
C ASN A 446 3.28 30.31 -14.12
N SER A 447 3.26 28.98 -14.28
CA SER A 447 2.86 28.06 -13.21
C SER A 447 3.73 28.16 -11.95
N ILE A 448 5.04 28.38 -12.09
CA ILE A 448 5.95 28.49 -10.94
C ILE A 448 5.80 29.85 -10.25
N PRO A 449 5.80 31.01 -10.97
CA PRO A 449 5.47 32.29 -10.36
C PRO A 449 4.12 32.28 -9.63
N GLN A 450 3.06 31.77 -10.27
CA GLN A 450 1.73 31.67 -9.66
C GLN A 450 1.72 30.79 -8.41
N PHE A 451 2.53 29.73 -8.37
CA PHE A 451 2.68 28.92 -7.17
C PHE A 451 3.26 29.72 -6.01
N TRP A 452 4.32 30.52 -6.24
CA TRP A 452 4.95 31.30 -5.18
C TRP A 452 4.07 32.44 -4.69
N GLU A 453 3.37 33.11 -5.60
CA GLU A 453 2.38 34.15 -5.25
C GLU A 453 1.29 33.57 -4.34
N GLU A 454 0.71 32.44 -4.73
CA GLU A 454 -0.34 31.80 -3.93
C GLU A 454 0.19 31.17 -2.64
N PHE A 455 1.43 30.69 -2.64
CA PHE A 455 2.08 30.21 -1.42
C PHE A 455 2.22 31.32 -0.38
N GLU A 456 2.62 32.53 -0.80
CA GLU A 456 2.76 33.67 0.11
C GLU A 456 1.40 34.08 0.69
N GLN A 457 0.38 34.20 -0.15
CA GLN A 457 -1.00 34.52 0.29
C GLN A 457 -1.54 33.44 1.24
N PHE A 458 -1.31 32.17 0.92
CA PHE A 458 -1.73 31.05 1.76
C PHE A 458 -1.01 31.04 3.11
N LYS A 459 0.32 31.25 3.11
CA LYS A 459 1.12 31.34 4.34
C LYS A 459 0.65 32.49 5.22
N GLN A 460 0.39 33.66 4.64
CA GLN A 460 -0.13 34.81 5.37
C GLN A 460 -1.49 34.51 6.01
N ALA A 461 -2.41 33.89 5.26
CA ALA A 461 -3.73 33.51 5.77
C ALA A 461 -3.63 32.49 6.92
N LEU A 462 -2.73 31.51 6.83
CA LEU A 462 -2.50 30.57 7.94
C LEU A 462 -1.91 31.28 9.17
N SER A 463 -0.92 32.15 8.97
CA SER A 463 -0.29 32.88 10.07
C SER A 463 -1.28 33.77 10.80
N SER A 464 -2.11 34.55 10.08
CA SER A 464 -3.12 35.40 10.70
C SER A 464 -4.20 34.60 11.42
N SER A 465 -4.55 33.41 10.91
CA SER A 465 -5.55 32.55 11.53
C SER A 465 -5.05 31.92 12.84
N PHE A 466 -3.75 31.67 12.96
CA PHE A 466 -3.18 30.93 14.09
C PHE A 466 -2.32 31.77 15.04
N GLU A 467 -2.23 33.09 14.84
CA GLU A 467 -1.28 34.01 15.50
C GLU A 467 -1.28 33.91 17.04
N ASN A 468 -2.46 33.70 17.65
CA ASN A 468 -2.63 33.69 19.11
C ASN A 468 -2.80 32.30 19.72
N LEU A 469 -2.72 31.22 18.93
CA LEU A 469 -2.97 29.86 19.41
C LEU A 469 -1.66 29.25 19.94
N LYS A 470 -1.65 28.94 21.24
CA LYS A 470 -0.54 28.20 21.87
C LYS A 470 -0.58 26.73 21.48
N ILE A 471 0.58 26.14 21.19
CA ILE A 471 0.68 24.75 20.76
C ILE A 471 1.84 24.06 21.45
N ASP A 472 1.51 22.96 22.13
CA ASP A 472 2.49 21.94 22.48
C ASP A 472 2.78 21.12 21.23
N ARG A 473 4.04 20.88 20.87
CA ARG A 473 4.33 19.98 19.76
C ARG A 473 3.80 18.58 20.11
N CYS A 474 3.24 17.86 19.13
CA CYS A 474 3.04 16.41 19.24
C CYS A 474 4.36 15.79 19.66
N GLU A 475 4.36 14.72 20.45
CA GLU A 475 5.58 13.99 20.81
C GLU A 475 5.86 12.83 19.86
N TYR A 476 4.82 12.41 19.12
CA TYR A 476 4.81 11.32 18.16
C TYR A 476 4.84 11.79 16.69
N SER A 477 5.08 10.85 15.79
CA SER A 477 5.04 11.04 14.33
C SER A 477 3.58 11.15 13.87
N LEU A 478 3.24 12.11 12.99
CA LEU A 478 1.88 12.17 12.45
C LEU A 478 1.61 10.99 11.50
N GLU A 479 0.35 10.72 11.20
CA GLU A 479 -0.04 9.59 10.33
C GLU A 479 0.70 9.60 8.99
N GLU A 480 0.85 10.77 8.36
CA GLU A 480 1.61 10.89 7.12
C GLU A 480 3.12 10.68 7.30
N ASP A 481 3.68 10.95 8.48
CA ASP A 481 5.10 10.67 8.74
C ASP A 481 5.35 9.16 8.80
N GLU A 482 4.46 8.42 9.48
CA GLU A 482 4.48 6.96 9.51
C GLU A 482 4.23 6.37 8.11
N GLU A 483 3.23 6.89 7.39
CA GLU A 483 2.88 6.39 6.06
C GLU A 483 4.03 6.54 5.08
N PHE A 484 4.79 7.65 5.12
CA PHE A 484 5.88 7.96 4.19
C PHE A 484 7.28 7.63 4.73
N GLN A 485 7.36 6.79 5.76
CA GLN A 485 8.62 6.18 6.16
C GLN A 485 9.25 5.46 4.95
N GLN A 486 10.57 5.60 4.79
CA GLN A 486 11.34 5.03 3.66
C GLN A 486 10.91 5.53 2.26
N PHE A 487 10.23 6.68 2.15
CA PHE A 487 9.88 7.27 0.86
C PHE A 487 11.02 8.18 0.33
N ASN A 488 11.86 7.63 -0.54
CA ASN A 488 13.07 8.32 -1.09
C ASN A 488 12.84 9.74 -1.65
N PRO A 489 11.70 10.08 -2.29
CA PRO A 489 11.47 11.43 -2.79
C PRO A 489 11.54 12.52 -1.71
N ILE A 490 11.36 12.15 -0.43
CA ILE A 490 11.40 13.03 0.73
C ILE A 490 12.55 12.59 1.64
N LYS A 491 13.64 13.35 1.65
CA LYS A 491 14.86 12.99 2.41
C LYS A 491 14.74 13.30 3.92
N ARG A 492 13.79 14.13 4.31
CA ARG A 492 13.62 14.64 5.68
C ARG A 492 12.18 14.45 6.14
N CYS A 493 11.74 13.19 6.24
CA CYS A 493 10.53 12.86 6.97
C CYS A 493 10.89 12.81 8.48
N PRO A 494 10.30 13.65 9.33
CA PRO A 494 10.63 13.70 10.75
C PRO A 494 10.06 12.48 11.46
N MET A 495 10.80 11.37 11.44
CA MET A 495 10.48 10.22 12.28
C MET A 495 10.90 10.51 13.71
N ARG A 496 9.96 10.36 14.64
CA ARG A 496 10.24 10.39 16.08
C ARG A 496 10.49 8.96 16.55
N GLY A 497 11.47 8.76 17.43
CA GLY A 497 11.96 7.45 17.85
C GLY A 497 11.04 6.65 18.78
N MET A 498 9.74 6.92 18.77
CA MET A 498 8.75 6.24 19.60
C MET A 498 8.21 4.99 18.90
N SER A 499 7.77 3.99 19.67
CA SER A 499 7.09 2.83 19.10
C SER A 499 5.71 3.22 18.55
N LYS A 500 5.19 2.41 17.62
CA LYS A 500 3.85 2.62 17.05
C LYS A 500 2.74 2.51 18.10
N MET A 501 2.94 1.64 19.10
CA MET A 501 1.96 1.44 20.18
C MET A 501 1.89 2.67 21.09
N GLU A 502 3.03 3.20 21.53
CA GLU A 502 3.11 4.44 22.31
C GLU A 502 2.58 5.64 21.53
N SER A 503 2.90 5.73 20.24
CA SER A 503 2.38 6.79 19.36
C SER A 503 0.85 6.74 19.28
N ASN A 504 0.26 5.55 19.18
CA ASN A 504 -1.20 5.37 19.16
C ASN A 504 -1.85 5.69 20.51
N GLU A 505 -1.22 5.33 21.63
CA GLU A 505 -1.68 5.66 22.99
C GLU A 505 -1.79 7.18 23.16
N LEU A 506 -0.71 7.91 22.86
CA LEU A 506 -0.66 9.36 22.97
C LEU A 506 -1.61 10.05 21.98
N ARG A 507 -1.73 9.51 20.75
CA ARG A 507 -2.68 10.01 19.75
C ARG A 507 -4.13 9.90 20.22
N ARG A 508 -4.50 8.85 20.97
CA ARG A 508 -5.86 8.70 21.53
C ARG A 508 -6.17 9.69 22.64
N GLN A 509 -5.16 10.16 23.36
CA GLN A 509 -5.30 11.12 24.46
C GLN A 509 -5.36 12.58 23.96
N ARG A 510 -4.90 12.84 22.74
CA ARG A 510 -4.80 14.19 22.17
C ARG A 510 -6.02 14.56 21.34
N HIS A 511 -6.38 15.85 21.34
CA HIS A 511 -7.49 16.33 20.53
C HIS A 511 -7.09 16.38 19.03
N PRO A 512 -7.91 15.88 18.09
CA PRO A 512 -7.56 15.84 16.66
C PRO A 512 -7.27 17.22 16.03
N ASN A 513 -7.85 18.29 16.59
CA ASN A 513 -7.58 19.66 16.13
C ASN A 513 -6.12 20.06 16.35
N ASP A 514 -5.48 19.57 17.40
CA ASP A 514 -4.12 19.95 17.75
C ASP A 514 -3.12 19.46 16.70
N GLU A 515 -3.35 18.25 16.17
CA GLU A 515 -2.53 17.72 15.08
C GLU A 515 -2.73 18.52 13.79
N GLN A 516 -3.95 18.97 13.50
CA GLN A 516 -4.23 19.80 12.32
C GLN A 516 -3.56 21.16 12.43
N LEU A 517 -3.59 21.75 13.61
CA LEU A 517 -2.90 22.99 13.92
C LEU A 517 -1.38 22.84 13.79
N GLU A 518 -0.79 21.76 14.31
CA GLU A 518 0.63 21.45 14.11
C GLU A 518 1.01 21.31 12.63
N ARG A 519 0.17 20.67 11.81
CA ARG A 519 0.38 20.60 10.35
C ARG A 519 0.47 22.00 9.73
N GLY A 520 -0.46 22.89 10.09
CA GLY A 520 -0.47 24.28 9.64
C GLY A 520 0.81 25.04 10.04
N ILE A 521 1.24 24.93 11.30
CA ILE A 521 2.48 25.56 11.78
C ILE A 521 3.71 25.03 11.07
N ILE A 522 3.80 23.72 10.83
CA ILE A 522 4.95 23.15 10.14
C ILE A 522 5.01 23.66 8.70
N ILE A 523 3.88 23.82 8.02
CA ILE A 523 3.83 24.44 6.70
C ILE A 523 4.37 25.88 6.76
N ILE A 524 3.91 26.70 7.70
CA ILE A 524 4.42 28.08 7.89
C ILE A 524 5.94 28.05 8.13
N ARG A 525 6.41 27.23 9.08
CA ARG A 525 7.83 27.14 9.47
C ARG A 525 8.73 26.70 8.33
N LEU A 526 8.30 25.70 7.56
CA LEU A 526 9.04 25.25 6.37
C LEU A 526 8.99 26.31 5.27
N GLY A 527 7.87 27.01 5.14
CA GLY A 527 7.69 28.13 4.22
C GLY A 527 8.62 29.30 4.48
N THR A 528 8.78 29.73 5.73
CA THR A 528 9.69 30.83 6.10
C THR A 528 11.17 30.50 5.83
N LYS A 529 11.53 29.22 5.72
CA LYS A 529 12.90 28.79 5.38
C LYS A 529 13.18 28.79 3.87
N LEU A 530 12.13 28.74 3.05
CA LEU A 530 12.20 28.76 1.59
C LEU A 530 12.18 30.20 1.10
#